data_AF-A0A519LL04-F1
#
_entry.id   AF-A0A519LL04-F1
#
_cell.length_a   1.000
_cell.length_b   1.000
_cell.length_c   1.000
_cell.angle_alpha   90.00
_cell.angle_beta   90.00
_cell.angle_gamma   90.00
#
_symmetry.space_group_name_H-M   'P 1'
#
loop_
_entity.id
_entity.type
_entity.pdbx_description
1 polymer ?
#
loop_
_entity_poly.entity_id
_entity_poly.type
_entity_poly.pdbx_seq_one_letter_code
_entity_poly.pdbx_strand_id
1 'polypeptide(L)'
;MKTILISALIALAVFFILRQIVYKPYMWKKAINSKEHQLQVGSFIFSKQRGSNGSQSSTTYYFVFKVIEIKDDYVRLSVIRRLSQKGQISQGDFSTTSADYKSLKQNVKKLLITPILSEDLYKGDGPRYSLNDYLLEKYPDLKKSRYYYEDHAAEYKSKISSTESIDMNIYFEMVYSKKEIIENGKLTPWTMTNSFNNQPSLSKELAEKIDLILNL
;
A
#
# COMPACT_ATOMS: atom_id res chain seq x y z
N MET A 1 1.79 -46.83 -18.38
CA MET A 1 2.23 -45.45 -18.70
C MET A 1 1.13 -44.41 -18.49
N LYS A 2 -0.07 -44.53 -19.10
CA LYS A 2 -1.17 -43.58 -18.90
C LYS A 2 -1.64 -43.42 -17.44
N THR A 3 -1.72 -44.53 -16.70
CA THR A 3 -2.11 -44.54 -15.28
C THR A 3 -1.11 -43.79 -14.38
N ILE A 4 0.19 -44.01 -14.59
CA ILE A 4 1.27 -43.30 -13.86
C ILE A 4 1.20 -41.79 -14.13
N LEU A 5 0.95 -41.41 -15.39
CA LEU A 5 0.86 -40.01 -15.80
C LEU A 5 -0.36 -39.31 -15.19
N ILE A 6 -1.52 -39.99 -15.15
CA ILE A 6 -2.72 -39.50 -14.47
C ILE A 6 -2.50 -39.36 -12.97
N SER A 7 -1.90 -40.37 -12.32
CA SER A 7 -1.59 -40.33 -10.89
C SER A 7 -0.63 -39.18 -10.54
N ALA A 8 0.39 -38.93 -11.36
CA ALA A 8 1.31 -37.81 -11.18
C ALA A 8 0.61 -36.45 -11.31
N LEU A 9 -0.31 -36.32 -12.27
CA LEU A 9 -1.09 -35.09 -12.49
C LEU A 9 -2.03 -34.80 -11.32
N ILE A 10 -2.67 -35.84 -10.78
CA ILE A 10 -3.51 -35.75 -9.57
C ILE A 10 -2.66 -35.34 -8.37
N ALA A 11 -1.49 -35.95 -8.17
CA ALA A 11 -0.59 -35.60 -7.08
C ALA A 11 -0.14 -34.12 -7.15
N LEU A 12 0.19 -33.63 -8.35
CA LEU A 12 0.52 -32.21 -8.56
C LEU A 12 -0.66 -31.29 -8.28
N ALA A 13 -1.87 -31.65 -8.71
CA ALA A 13 -3.07 -30.88 -8.43
C ALA A 13 -3.36 -30.80 -6.92
N VAL A 14 -3.30 -31.93 -6.21
CA VAL A 14 -3.48 -32.00 -4.75
C VAL A 14 -2.42 -31.15 -4.04
N PHE A 15 -1.14 -31.28 -4.42
CA PHE A 15 -0.07 -30.46 -3.85
C PHE A 15 -0.30 -28.97 -4.07
N PHE A 16 -0.72 -28.58 -5.27
CA PHE A 16 -1.02 -27.18 -5.59
C PHE A 16 -2.19 -26.64 -4.75
N ILE A 17 -3.26 -27.42 -4.62
CA ILE A 17 -4.44 -27.08 -3.81
C ILE A 17 -4.04 -26.92 -2.33
N LEU A 18 -3.32 -27.89 -1.75
CA LEU A 18 -2.86 -27.82 -0.36
C LEU A 18 -1.99 -26.59 -0.13
N ARG A 19 -1.04 -26.30 -1.03
CA ARG A 19 -0.17 -25.13 -0.93
C ARG A 19 -0.97 -23.82 -0.99
N GLN A 20 -1.95 -23.74 -1.88
CA GLN A 20 -2.65 -22.50 -2.19
C GLN A 20 -3.80 -22.20 -1.23
N ILE A 21 -4.55 -23.23 -0.82
CA ILE A 21 -5.77 -23.10 0.01
C ILE A 21 -5.46 -23.27 1.50
N VAL A 22 -4.49 -24.12 1.87
CA VAL A 22 -4.21 -24.43 3.28
C VAL A 22 -2.95 -23.73 3.77
N TYR A 23 -1.82 -24.01 3.14
CA TYR A 23 -0.51 -23.56 3.64
C TYR A 23 -0.36 -22.03 3.62
N LYS A 24 -0.65 -21.38 2.49
CA LYS A 24 -0.51 -19.92 2.38
C LYS A 24 -1.41 -19.16 3.35
N PRO A 25 -2.73 -19.44 3.45
CA PRO A 25 -3.57 -18.77 4.44
C PRO A 25 -3.16 -19.05 5.88
N TYR A 26 -2.73 -20.27 6.20
CA TYR A 26 -2.21 -20.60 7.53
C TYR A 26 -0.96 -19.78 7.88
N MET A 27 0.02 -19.72 6.97
CA MET A 27 1.24 -18.94 7.18
C MET A 27 0.95 -17.44 7.29
N TRP A 28 -0.01 -16.92 6.51
CA TRP A 28 -0.47 -15.54 6.65
C TRP A 28 -1.06 -15.27 8.04
N LYS A 29 -2.03 -16.10 8.47
CA LYS A 29 -2.64 -15.99 9.80
C LYS A 29 -1.60 -16.12 10.92
N LYS A 30 -0.59 -16.96 10.75
CA LYS A 30 0.51 -17.07 11.72
C LYS A 30 1.37 -15.80 11.74
N ALA A 31 1.71 -15.26 10.57
CA ALA A 31 2.51 -14.05 10.46
C ALA A 31 1.79 -12.84 11.06
N ILE A 32 0.54 -12.56 10.67
CA ILE A 32 -0.21 -11.38 11.13
C ILE A 32 -0.45 -11.35 12.65
N ASN A 33 -0.37 -12.49 13.33
CA ASN A 33 -0.48 -12.56 14.80
C ASN A 33 0.88 -12.44 15.52
N SER A 34 1.98 -12.31 14.77
CA SER A 34 3.31 -12.07 15.34
C SER A 34 3.55 -10.57 15.51
N LYS A 35 4.29 -10.19 16.55
CA LYS A 35 4.62 -8.77 16.82
C LYS A 35 5.34 -8.09 15.65
N GLU A 36 6.10 -8.83 14.85
CA GLU A 36 6.85 -8.28 13.73
C GLU A 36 5.98 -7.92 12.52
N HIS A 37 4.88 -8.64 12.32
CA HIS A 37 4.04 -8.50 11.12
C HIS A 37 2.60 -8.10 11.42
N GLN A 38 2.21 -7.96 12.70
CA GLN A 38 0.87 -7.54 13.07
C GLN A 38 0.54 -6.18 12.48
N LEU A 39 -0.69 -6.04 12.00
CA LEU A 39 -1.16 -4.77 11.47
C LEU A 39 -1.32 -3.75 12.61
N GLN A 40 -0.58 -2.65 12.55
CA GLN A 40 -0.66 -1.54 13.49
C GLN A 40 -0.38 -0.20 12.80
N VAL A 41 -0.68 0.91 13.47
CA VAL A 41 -0.28 2.23 12.96
C VAL A 41 1.24 2.30 12.88
N GLY A 42 1.77 2.83 11.78
CA GLY A 42 3.19 2.89 11.49
C GLY A 42 3.75 1.66 10.79
N SER A 43 3.01 0.56 10.66
CA SER A 43 3.43 -0.62 9.88
C SER A 43 3.68 -0.26 8.41
N PHE A 44 4.57 -1.02 7.78
CA PHE A 44 4.78 -0.98 6.33
C PHE A 44 4.09 -2.15 5.66
N ILE A 45 3.28 -1.89 4.64
CA ILE A 45 2.62 -2.92 3.83
C ILE A 45 3.25 -2.97 2.45
N PHE A 46 3.69 -4.14 2.05
CA PHE A 46 4.28 -4.40 0.75
C PHE A 46 3.29 -5.16 -0.13
N SER A 47 2.98 -4.62 -1.30
CA SER A 47 2.03 -5.21 -2.25
C SER A 47 2.63 -5.33 -3.65
N LYS A 48 2.14 -6.31 -4.41
CA LYS A 48 2.47 -6.51 -5.83
C LYS A 48 1.18 -6.64 -6.61
N GLN A 49 1.04 -5.81 -7.63
CA GLN A 49 -0.15 -5.77 -8.47
C GLN A 49 0.26 -6.11 -9.90
N ARG A 50 -0.54 -6.93 -10.59
CA ARG A 50 -0.29 -7.23 -12.01
C ARG A 50 -1.28 -6.42 -12.82
N GLY A 51 -0.78 -5.51 -13.64
CA GLY A 51 -1.63 -4.68 -14.49
C GLY A 51 -1.19 -4.74 -15.95
N SER A 52 -2.04 -4.18 -16.81
CA SER A 52 -1.67 -3.90 -18.20
C SER A 52 -0.68 -2.73 -18.24
N ASN A 53 0.22 -2.75 -19.21
CA ASN A 53 1.06 -1.60 -19.56
C ASN A 53 0.59 -0.91 -20.85
N GLY A 54 -0.67 -1.11 -21.26
CA GLY A 54 -1.21 -0.61 -22.54
C GLY A 54 -0.83 -1.48 -23.75
N SER A 55 -0.18 -2.62 -23.54
CA SER A 55 0.09 -3.64 -24.57
C SER A 55 -0.51 -5.01 -24.18
N GLN A 56 -0.34 -6.03 -25.02
CA GLN A 56 -0.69 -7.42 -24.69
C GLN A 56 0.17 -8.02 -23.57
N SER A 57 1.21 -7.32 -23.10
CA SER A 57 2.05 -7.76 -21.99
C SER A 57 1.55 -7.21 -20.64
N SER A 58 1.72 -8.01 -19.60
CA SER A 58 1.41 -7.62 -18.23
C SER A 58 2.66 -7.14 -17.51
N THR A 59 2.55 -6.04 -16.77
CA THR A 59 3.62 -5.54 -15.89
C THR A 59 3.27 -5.79 -14.43
N THR A 60 4.27 -6.04 -13.60
CA THR A 60 4.10 -6.11 -12.14
C THR A 60 4.48 -4.75 -11.55
N TYR A 61 3.53 -4.10 -10.90
CA TYR A 61 3.70 -2.88 -10.15
C TYR A 61 3.98 -3.22 -8.68
N TYR A 62 4.91 -2.51 -8.08
CA TYR A 62 5.36 -2.75 -6.71
C TYR A 62 5.02 -1.56 -5.84
N PHE A 63 4.31 -1.79 -4.74
CA PHE A 63 3.89 -0.73 -3.84
C PHE A 63 4.38 -0.99 -2.42
N VAL A 64 4.82 0.08 -1.78
CA VAL A 64 5.16 0.09 -0.36
C VAL A 64 4.33 1.18 0.28
N PHE A 65 3.51 0.79 1.25
CA PHE A 65 2.63 1.70 1.97
C PHE A 65 3.06 1.80 3.42
N LYS A 66 2.77 2.94 4.06
CA LYS A 66 2.77 3.10 5.50
C LYS A 66 1.34 3.18 6.00
N VAL A 67 1.05 2.46 7.08
CA VAL A 67 -0.23 2.57 7.79
C VAL A 67 -0.20 3.87 8.59
N ILE A 68 -1.05 4.81 8.23
CA ILE A 68 -1.09 6.13 8.89
C ILE A 68 -2.25 6.26 9.86
N GLU A 69 -3.29 5.44 9.71
CA GLU A 69 -4.46 5.43 10.59
C GLU A 69 -5.13 4.05 10.59
N ILE A 70 -5.64 3.64 11.75
CA ILE A 70 -6.56 2.50 11.88
C ILE A 70 -7.73 2.95 12.75
N LYS A 71 -8.94 2.92 12.19
CA LYS A 71 -10.18 3.17 12.90
C LYS A 71 -11.23 2.12 12.51
N ASP A 72 -11.69 1.33 13.46
CA ASP A 72 -12.63 0.23 13.23
C ASP A 72 -12.12 -0.74 12.14
N ASP A 73 -12.83 -0.84 11.01
CA ASP A 73 -12.41 -1.61 9.83
C ASP A 73 -11.67 -0.78 8.77
N TYR A 74 -11.47 0.52 9.01
CA TYR A 74 -10.82 1.43 8.07
C TYR A 74 -9.32 1.54 8.38
N VAL A 75 -8.50 1.12 7.43
CA VAL A 75 -7.05 1.24 7.47
C VAL A 75 -6.62 2.21 6.39
N ARG A 76 -6.16 3.40 6.79
CA ARG A 76 -5.63 4.39 5.85
C ARG A 76 -4.17 4.13 5.59
N LEU A 77 -3.83 4.07 4.32
CA LEU A 77 -2.48 3.88 3.84
C LEU A 77 -1.97 5.14 3.15
N SER A 78 -0.65 5.34 3.21
CA SER A 78 0.04 6.34 2.40
C SER A 78 1.20 5.69 1.67
N VAL A 79 1.38 6.00 0.38
CA VAL A 79 2.44 5.41 -0.43
C VAL A 79 3.79 5.98 0.01
N ILE A 80 4.78 5.09 0.22
CA ILE A 80 6.17 5.50 0.37
C ILE A 80 6.73 5.85 -0.99
N ARG A 81 7.13 7.11 -1.15
CA ARG A 81 7.73 7.63 -2.37
C ARG A 81 9.11 8.23 -2.09
N ARG A 82 9.84 8.52 -3.15
CA ARG A 82 11.11 9.23 -3.09
C ARG A 82 10.97 10.53 -3.87
N LEU A 83 11.30 11.66 -3.25
CA LEU A 83 11.30 12.94 -3.96
C LEU A 83 12.33 12.93 -5.08
N SER A 84 11.94 13.48 -6.22
CA SER A 84 12.82 13.75 -7.35
C SER A 84 13.95 14.69 -6.96
N GLN A 85 15.12 14.50 -7.54
CA GLN A 85 16.20 15.48 -7.35
C GLN A 85 15.91 16.69 -8.23
N LYS A 86 16.33 17.89 -7.82
CA LYS A 86 16.17 19.09 -8.63
C LYS A 86 16.75 18.86 -10.04
N GLY A 87 15.93 18.99 -11.08
CA GLY A 87 16.33 18.77 -12.48
C GLY A 87 16.35 17.31 -12.96
N GLN A 88 15.96 16.34 -12.13
CA GLN A 88 15.82 14.93 -12.54
C GLN A 88 14.43 14.40 -12.17
N ILE A 89 13.62 14.06 -13.17
CA ILE A 89 12.31 13.44 -12.95
C ILE A 89 12.54 12.03 -12.42
N SER A 90 12.22 11.78 -11.15
CA SER A 90 12.12 10.42 -10.61
C SER A 90 10.66 10.00 -10.64
N GLN A 91 10.38 8.98 -11.47
CA GLN A 91 9.18 8.14 -11.54
C GLN A 91 7.82 8.82 -11.25
N GLY A 92 6.99 8.93 -12.30
CA GLY A 92 5.65 9.52 -12.22
C GLY A 92 4.55 8.61 -11.68
N ASP A 93 4.83 7.32 -11.46
CA ASP A 93 3.81 6.37 -11.01
C ASP A 93 3.96 6.09 -9.51
N PHE A 94 2.84 5.91 -8.82
CA PHE A 94 2.77 5.53 -7.40
C PHE A 94 3.50 4.21 -7.06
N SER A 95 4.07 3.52 -8.06
CA SER A 95 4.77 2.25 -7.92
C SER A 95 6.29 2.43 -8.04
N THR A 96 7.06 1.54 -7.41
CA THR A 96 8.52 1.56 -7.42
C THR A 96 9.11 0.42 -8.24
N THR A 97 10.42 0.44 -8.49
CA THR A 97 11.09 -0.66 -9.19
C THR A 97 11.15 -1.93 -8.35
N SER A 98 11.29 -3.10 -8.99
CA SER A 98 11.49 -4.36 -8.27
C SER A 98 12.75 -4.33 -7.37
N ALA A 99 13.80 -3.61 -7.80
CA ALA A 99 15.04 -3.47 -7.05
C ALA A 99 14.83 -2.62 -5.80
N ASP A 100 14.20 -1.45 -5.94
CA ASP A 100 13.87 -0.57 -4.82
C ASP A 100 12.91 -1.24 -3.84
N TYR A 101 11.90 -1.96 -4.34
CA TYR A 101 10.98 -2.73 -3.52
C TYR A 101 11.69 -3.78 -2.65
N LYS A 102 12.64 -4.54 -3.23
CA LYS A 102 13.45 -5.51 -2.47
C LYS A 102 14.35 -4.82 -1.46
N SER A 103 14.98 -3.71 -1.83
CA SER A 103 15.83 -2.92 -0.94
C SER A 103 15.03 -2.37 0.25
N LEU A 104 13.85 -1.80 -0.01
CA LEU A 104 12.94 -1.31 1.02
C LEU A 104 12.52 -2.43 1.96
N LYS A 105 12.16 -3.61 1.47
CA LYS A 105 11.81 -4.76 2.34
C LYS A 105 12.88 -5.09 3.38
N GLN A 106 14.15 -4.98 3.01
CA GLN A 106 15.26 -5.31 3.89
C GLN A 106 15.62 -4.17 4.84
N ASN A 107 15.42 -2.92 4.41
CA ASN A 107 16.00 -1.75 5.06
C ASN A 107 14.99 -0.74 5.60
N VAL A 108 13.68 -0.91 5.35
CA VAL A 108 12.64 0.09 5.70
C VAL A 108 12.66 0.48 7.17
N LYS A 109 12.99 -0.46 8.08
CA LYS A 109 13.06 -0.18 9.52
C LYS A 109 14.21 0.78 9.90
N LYS A 110 15.23 0.90 9.06
CA LYS A 110 16.41 1.77 9.25
C LYS A 110 16.32 3.04 8.41
N LEU A 111 15.36 3.13 7.50
CA LEU A 111 15.21 4.27 6.62
C LEU A 111 14.44 5.37 7.32
N LEU A 112 15.00 6.59 7.27
CA LEU A 112 14.26 7.79 7.64
C LEU A 112 13.26 8.08 6.51
N ILE A 113 11.98 8.07 6.85
CA ILE A 113 10.89 8.35 5.92
C ILE A 113 10.07 9.49 6.50
N THR A 114 10.15 10.63 5.83
CA THR A 114 9.62 11.89 6.34
C THR A 114 8.11 11.99 6.07
N PRO A 115 7.25 12.23 7.07
CA PRO A 115 5.88 12.64 6.83
C PRO A 115 5.87 14.04 6.21
N ILE A 116 5.23 14.21 5.06
CA ILE A 116 5.04 15.51 4.43
C ILE A 116 3.53 15.74 4.27
N LEU A 117 3.04 16.90 4.71
CA LEU A 117 1.65 17.28 4.44
C LEU A 117 1.42 17.37 2.92
N SER A 118 0.38 16.72 2.39
CA SER A 118 0.15 16.67 0.93
C SER A 118 0.19 18.05 0.26
N GLU A 119 -0.38 19.07 0.90
CA GLU A 119 -0.37 20.47 0.43
C GLU A 119 1.02 21.08 0.27
N ASP A 120 2.01 20.63 1.04
CA ASP A 120 3.37 21.14 0.98
C ASP A 120 4.12 20.64 -0.25
N LEU A 121 3.72 19.51 -0.84
CA LEU A 121 4.30 18.98 -2.07
C LEU A 121 4.00 19.86 -3.30
N TYR A 122 3.06 20.80 -3.16
CA TYR A 122 2.66 21.76 -4.19
C TYR A 122 3.23 23.17 -3.96
N LYS A 123 4.03 23.37 -2.89
CA LYS A 123 4.61 24.67 -2.53
C LYS A 123 6.09 24.75 -2.91
N GLY A 124 6.57 25.98 -3.09
CA GLY A 124 7.95 26.29 -3.49
C GLY A 124 8.19 26.17 -4.99
N ASP A 125 9.44 26.40 -5.40
CA ASP A 125 9.82 26.43 -6.81
C ASP A 125 10.13 25.03 -7.36
N GLY A 126 9.73 24.80 -8.61
CA GLY A 126 10.04 23.59 -9.38
C GLY A 126 8.86 22.65 -9.58
N PRO A 127 9.08 21.50 -10.25
CA PRO A 127 8.02 20.54 -10.54
C PRO A 127 7.54 19.84 -9.26
N ARG A 128 6.25 19.47 -9.25
CA ARG A 128 5.63 18.69 -8.15
C ARG A 128 6.46 17.46 -7.81
N TYR A 129 6.48 17.09 -6.53
CA TYR A 129 7.21 15.92 -6.02
C TYR A 129 8.74 15.97 -6.23
N SER A 130 9.29 17.17 -6.43
CA SER A 130 10.73 17.40 -6.47
C SER A 130 11.19 18.11 -5.23
N LEU A 131 12.40 17.78 -4.79
CA LEU A 131 13.02 18.45 -3.67
C LEU A 131 13.28 19.92 -4.01
N ASN A 132 12.82 20.82 -3.15
CA ASN A 132 12.99 22.26 -3.27
C ASN A 132 13.37 22.87 -1.91
N ASP A 133 13.74 24.16 -1.93
CA ASP A 133 14.26 24.83 -0.74
C ASP A 133 13.19 24.95 0.36
N TYR A 134 11.92 25.16 -0.02
CA TYR A 134 10.79 25.15 0.91
C TYR A 134 10.67 23.83 1.69
N LEU A 135 10.71 22.69 0.98
CA LEU A 135 10.64 21.37 1.59
C LEU A 135 11.87 21.09 2.47
N LEU A 136 13.06 21.52 2.05
CA LEU A 136 14.31 21.31 2.80
C LEU A 136 14.40 22.15 4.08
N GLU A 137 13.78 23.33 4.08
CA GLU A 137 13.67 24.20 5.24
C GLU A 137 12.65 23.65 6.24
N LYS A 138 11.44 23.33 5.77
CA LYS A 138 10.34 22.84 6.62
C LYS A 138 10.56 21.42 7.13
N TYR A 139 11.18 20.56 6.31
CA TYR A 139 11.42 19.15 6.61
C TYR A 139 12.92 18.82 6.49
N PRO A 140 13.76 19.22 7.46
CA PRO A 140 15.22 19.09 7.38
C PRO A 140 15.72 17.65 7.26
N ASP A 141 14.93 16.67 7.69
CA ASP A 141 15.21 15.24 7.53
C ASP A 141 15.32 14.81 6.05
N LEU A 142 14.73 15.57 5.13
CA LEU A 142 14.87 15.37 3.69
C LEU A 142 16.30 15.53 3.18
N LYS A 143 17.16 16.23 3.93
CA LYS A 143 18.61 16.33 3.66
C LYS A 143 19.32 14.99 3.84
N LYS A 144 18.81 14.14 4.74
CA LYS A 144 19.37 12.81 5.04
C LYS A 144 18.72 11.72 4.19
N SER A 145 17.41 11.82 3.95
CA SER A 145 16.65 10.84 3.18
C SER A 145 15.51 11.49 2.41
N ARG A 146 15.47 11.25 1.10
CA ARG A 146 14.39 11.75 0.23
C ARG A 146 13.12 10.89 0.26
N TYR A 147 13.10 9.82 1.06
CA TYR A 147 11.90 9.01 1.21
C TYR A 147 10.87 9.76 2.05
N TYR A 148 9.63 9.76 1.58
CA TYR A 148 8.52 10.41 2.24
C TYR A 148 7.23 9.60 2.09
N TYR A 149 6.24 9.96 2.89
CA TYR A 149 4.85 9.60 2.67
C TYR A 149 4.00 10.84 2.87
N GLU A 150 2.86 10.86 2.19
CA GLU A 150 1.87 11.92 2.32
C GLU A 150 1.12 11.73 3.65
N ASP A 151 1.20 12.72 4.53
CA ASP A 151 0.42 12.80 5.74
C ASP A 151 -0.70 13.84 5.58
N HIS A 152 -1.72 13.71 6.40
CA HIS A 152 -2.83 14.67 6.45
C HIS A 152 -2.77 15.46 7.75
N ALA A 153 -3.17 16.73 7.67
CA ALA A 153 -3.33 17.58 8.85
C ALA A 153 -4.28 16.92 9.87
N ALA A 154 -4.06 17.19 11.16
CA ALA A 154 -4.84 16.59 12.25
C ALA A 154 -6.35 16.82 12.09
N GLU A 155 -6.74 17.98 11.56
CA GLU A 155 -8.14 18.34 11.27
C GLU A 155 -8.81 17.37 10.28
N TYR A 156 -8.05 16.84 9.32
CA TYR A 156 -8.55 15.85 8.35
C TYR A 156 -8.81 14.49 9.01
N LYS A 157 -8.01 14.11 10.02
CA LYS A 157 -8.13 12.85 10.75
C LYS A 157 -9.37 12.83 11.66
N SER A 158 -9.89 13.99 12.06
CA SER A 158 -11.13 14.12 12.83
C SER A 158 -12.42 14.13 12.00
N LYS A 159 -12.35 14.28 10.66
CA LYS A 159 -13.51 14.53 9.79
C LYS A 159 -14.39 13.31 9.47
N ILE A 160 -14.12 12.13 10.04
CA ILE A 160 -14.94 10.92 9.83
C ILE A 160 -16.41 11.11 10.27
N SER A 161 -16.71 12.20 10.97
CA SER A 161 -18.05 12.58 11.42
C SER A 161 -18.77 13.66 10.59
N SER A 162 -18.18 14.23 9.52
CA SER A 162 -18.91 15.19 8.68
C SER A 162 -19.70 14.50 7.57
N THR A 163 -21.01 14.76 7.51
CA THR A 163 -21.98 14.17 6.56
C THR A 163 -21.88 14.70 5.13
N GLU A 164 -20.80 15.39 4.76
CA GLU A 164 -20.63 15.96 3.42
C GLU A 164 -20.00 14.96 2.45
N SER A 165 -20.66 14.71 1.33
CA SER A 165 -20.30 13.66 0.36
C SER A 165 -18.93 13.86 -0.31
N ILE A 166 -18.48 15.11 -0.47
CA ILE A 166 -17.17 15.44 -1.05
C ILE A 166 -16.04 15.06 -0.09
N ASP A 167 -16.18 15.38 1.20
CA ASP A 167 -15.22 15.01 2.25
C ASP A 167 -15.08 13.48 2.37
N MET A 168 -16.18 12.74 2.15
CA MET A 168 -16.17 11.27 2.19
C MET A 168 -15.44 10.62 1.01
N ASN A 169 -15.59 11.15 -0.21
CA ASN A 169 -14.86 10.64 -1.38
C ASN A 169 -13.35 10.79 -1.24
N ILE A 170 -12.89 11.95 -0.78
CA ILE A 170 -11.46 12.21 -0.53
C ILE A 170 -11.00 11.39 0.69
N TYR A 171 -11.87 11.18 1.70
CA TYR A 171 -11.53 10.33 2.83
C TYR A 171 -11.24 8.89 2.38
N PHE A 172 -12.06 8.30 1.50
CA PHE A 172 -11.86 6.90 1.08
C PHE A 172 -10.71 6.69 0.09
N GLU A 173 -10.04 7.76 -0.35
CA GLU A 173 -8.77 7.63 -1.06
C GLU A 173 -7.76 6.91 -0.15
N MET A 174 -7.25 5.76 -0.62
CA MET A 174 -6.27 4.93 0.09
C MET A 174 -6.74 4.33 1.43
N VAL A 175 -8.05 4.12 1.59
CA VAL A 175 -8.62 3.42 2.75
C VAL A 175 -8.98 1.97 2.40
N TYR A 176 -8.54 1.03 3.22
CA TYR A 176 -8.68 -0.41 3.00
C TYR A 176 -9.31 -1.11 4.21
N SER A 177 -9.91 -2.29 3.98
CA SER A 177 -10.50 -3.09 5.05
C SER A 177 -9.46 -3.74 5.95
N LYS A 178 -9.52 -3.46 7.25
CA LYS A 178 -8.71 -4.12 8.29
C LYS A 178 -8.96 -5.63 8.28
N LYS A 179 -10.22 -6.03 8.19
CA LYS A 179 -10.65 -7.42 8.18
C LYS A 179 -10.04 -8.17 7.00
N GLU A 180 -10.11 -7.63 5.78
CA GLU A 180 -9.53 -8.28 4.60
C GLU A 180 -8.00 -8.37 4.68
N ILE A 181 -7.34 -7.37 5.27
CA ILE A 181 -5.90 -7.42 5.51
C ILE A 181 -5.58 -8.58 6.48
N ILE A 182 -6.25 -8.65 7.62
CA ILE A 182 -5.94 -9.62 8.67
C ILE A 182 -6.32 -11.04 8.25
N GLU A 183 -7.54 -11.24 7.74
CA GLU A 183 -8.10 -12.57 7.48
C GLU A 183 -7.62 -13.15 6.15
N ASN A 184 -7.50 -12.31 5.12
CA ASN A 184 -7.31 -12.74 3.74
C ASN A 184 -5.96 -12.30 3.12
N GLY A 185 -5.20 -11.44 3.80
CA GLY A 185 -3.95 -10.90 3.28
C GLY A 185 -4.14 -10.07 2.02
N LYS A 186 -5.25 -9.31 1.98
CA LYS A 186 -5.64 -8.50 0.83
C LYS A 186 -5.80 -7.04 1.20
N LEU A 187 -5.34 -6.17 0.32
CA LEU A 187 -5.69 -4.76 0.27
C LEU A 187 -6.98 -4.63 -0.53
N THR A 188 -8.11 -4.73 0.16
CA THR A 188 -9.44 -4.50 -0.43
C THR A 188 -9.87 -3.07 -0.11
N PRO A 189 -9.97 -2.17 -1.10
CA PRO A 189 -10.30 -0.78 -0.86
C PRO A 189 -11.77 -0.60 -0.47
N TRP A 190 -12.00 0.35 0.42
CA TRP A 190 -13.30 0.95 0.62
C TRP A 190 -13.52 2.02 -0.45
N THR A 191 -14.63 1.94 -1.17
CA THR A 191 -14.99 2.88 -2.21
C THR A 191 -16.37 3.44 -1.92
N MET A 192 -16.57 4.73 -2.22
CA MET A 192 -17.90 5.31 -2.20
C MET A 192 -18.66 4.79 -3.42
N THR A 193 -19.85 4.22 -3.20
CA THR A 193 -20.74 3.89 -4.30
C THR A 193 -21.54 5.13 -4.69
N ASN A 194 -21.72 5.35 -5.99
CA ASN A 194 -22.62 6.39 -6.53
C ASN A 194 -24.11 6.12 -6.24
N SER A 195 -24.43 5.24 -5.28
CA SER A 195 -25.80 4.88 -4.93
C SER A 195 -26.44 5.94 -4.03
N PHE A 196 -27.75 6.10 -4.17
CA PHE A 196 -28.62 7.06 -3.47
C PHE A 196 -28.48 7.12 -1.93
N ASN A 197 -27.74 6.20 -1.31
CA ASN A 197 -27.53 6.10 0.13
C ASN A 197 -26.15 6.59 0.61
N ASN A 198 -25.22 7.01 -0.28
CA ASN A 198 -23.87 7.49 0.09
C ASN A 198 -23.11 6.56 1.07
N GLN A 199 -23.31 5.25 0.99
CA GLN A 199 -22.64 4.31 1.89
C GLN A 199 -21.36 3.76 1.24
N PRO A 200 -20.23 3.74 1.96
CA PRO A 200 -19.01 3.10 1.45
C PRO A 200 -19.21 1.59 1.34
N SER A 201 -18.62 0.98 0.32
CA SER A 201 -18.65 -0.46 0.08
C SER A 201 -17.25 -1.00 -0.21
N LEU A 202 -17.08 -2.31 -0.08
CA LEU A 202 -15.82 -2.97 -0.40
C LEU A 202 -15.74 -3.31 -1.89
N SER A 203 -14.77 -2.72 -2.57
CA SER A 203 -14.44 -3.04 -3.96
C SER A 203 -13.55 -4.29 -4.03
N LYS A 204 -14.17 -5.46 -3.88
CA LYS A 204 -13.48 -6.77 -3.90
C LYS A 204 -12.79 -7.05 -5.25
N GLU A 205 -13.31 -6.45 -6.31
CA GLU A 205 -12.75 -6.47 -7.66
C GLU A 205 -11.40 -5.74 -7.76
N LEU A 206 -11.15 -4.77 -6.87
CA LEU A 206 -9.89 -4.04 -6.76
C LEU A 206 -8.97 -4.63 -5.67
N ALA A 207 -9.26 -5.82 -5.17
CA ALA A 207 -8.52 -6.42 -4.06
C ALA A 207 -7.13 -6.91 -4.49
N GLU A 208 -6.11 -6.43 -3.81
CA GLU A 208 -4.71 -6.68 -4.16
C GLU A 208 -4.00 -7.53 -3.11
N LYS A 209 -3.04 -8.36 -3.51
CA LYS A 209 -2.35 -9.27 -2.58
C LYS A 209 -1.27 -8.56 -1.79
N ILE A 210 -1.29 -8.75 -0.47
CA ILE A 210 -0.20 -8.36 0.40
C ILE A 210 0.90 -9.42 0.34
N ASP A 211 2.13 -8.98 0.12
CA ASP A 211 3.31 -9.83 0.16
C ASP A 211 3.90 -9.88 1.57
N LEU A 212 3.90 -8.75 2.29
CA LEU A 212 4.49 -8.64 3.63
C LEU A 212 3.94 -7.42 4.39
N ILE A 213 3.80 -7.56 5.70
CA ILE A 213 3.65 -6.44 6.64
C ILE A 213 4.86 -6.42 7.55
N LEU A 214 5.44 -5.25 7.79
CA LEU A 214 6.59 -5.07 8.69
C LEU A 214 6.32 -3.97 9.70
N ASN A 215 6.58 -4.27 10.96
CA ASN A 215 6.57 -3.29 12.04
C ASN A 215 7.97 -2.75 12.29
N LEU A 216 8.02 -1.48 12.72
CA LEU A 216 9.21 -0.88 13.32
C LEU A 216 9.53 -1.55 14.66
#